data_AF-A0A7W0R062-F1
#
_entry.id   AF-A0A7W0R062-F1
#
_cell.length_a   1.000
_cell.length_b   1.000
_cell.length_c   1.000
_cell.angle_alpha   90.00
_cell.angle_beta   90.00
_cell.angle_gamma   90.00
#
_symmetry.space_group_name_H-M   'P 1'
#
loop_
_entity.id
_entity.type
_entity.pdbx_description
1 polymer ?
#
loop_
_entity_poly.entity_id
_entity_poly.type
_entity_poly.pdbx_seq_one_letter_code
_entity_poly.pdbx_strand_id
1 'polypeptide(L)'
;MRNFVREFKEFIATGNMIELAVAVILAGAVGAVITSFTNGIMMQVVAAVFGQPDFGNITITLRENVDTVIDPATGRETSVDSVLQIGAFINTLIVLVLTALVLFVIIKAYNRVKKPQEVVVVGPTEADLLAEIRDLLAGRQL
;
A
#
# COMPACT_ATOMS: atom_id res chain seq x y z
N MET A 1 -20.19 28.26 -12.56
CA MET A 1 -19.32 27.09 -12.82
C MET A 1 -17.87 27.43 -13.19
N ARG A 2 -17.56 28.52 -13.94
CA ARG A 2 -16.15 28.91 -14.24
C ARG A 2 -15.30 29.22 -12.99
N ASN A 3 -15.90 29.76 -11.93
CA ASN A 3 -15.17 30.10 -10.70
C ASN A 3 -14.69 28.86 -9.94
N PHE A 4 -15.53 27.81 -9.86
CA PHE A 4 -15.17 26.55 -9.21
C PHE A 4 -13.95 25.87 -9.86
N VAL A 5 -13.87 25.83 -11.19
CA VAL A 5 -12.72 25.22 -11.89
C VAL A 5 -11.44 26.02 -11.67
N ARG A 6 -11.53 27.35 -11.53
CA ARG A 6 -10.36 28.21 -11.24
C ARG A 6 -9.90 28.06 -9.79
N GLU A 7 -10.82 28.10 -8.83
CA GLU A 7 -10.56 27.86 -7.41
C GLU A 7 -10.02 26.46 -7.16
N PHE A 8 -10.56 25.45 -7.86
CA PHE A 8 -10.05 24.09 -7.82
C PHE A 8 -8.64 23.99 -8.41
N LYS A 9 -8.37 24.67 -9.54
CA LYS A 9 -7.03 24.73 -10.14
C LYS A 9 -6.01 25.41 -9.20
N GLU A 10 -6.40 26.49 -8.54
CA GLU A 10 -5.56 27.19 -7.56
C GLU A 10 -5.31 26.34 -6.30
N PHE A 11 -6.33 25.61 -5.84
CA PHE A 11 -6.22 24.67 -4.73
C PHE A 11 -5.25 23.52 -5.05
N ILE A 12 -5.42 22.84 -6.20
CA ILE A 12 -4.50 21.77 -6.61
C ILE A 12 -3.11 22.28 -6.98
N ALA A 13 -2.97 23.52 -7.47
CA ALA A 13 -1.67 24.09 -7.78
C ALA A 13 -0.86 24.47 -6.52
N THR A 14 -1.45 24.36 -5.33
CA THR A 14 -0.72 24.44 -4.07
C THR A 14 0.25 23.26 -4.00
N GLY A 15 1.55 23.50 -4.17
CA GLY A 15 2.58 22.46 -4.42
C GLY A 15 2.54 21.26 -3.44
N ASN A 16 2.25 21.50 -2.17
CA ASN A 16 2.13 20.46 -1.14
C ASN A 16 1.05 19.39 -1.46
N MET A 17 -0.02 19.77 -2.16
CA MET A 17 -1.13 18.84 -2.42
C MET A 17 -0.87 17.92 -3.62
N ILE A 18 -0.15 18.39 -4.65
CA ILE A 18 0.22 17.55 -5.80
C ILE A 18 1.19 16.46 -5.37
N GLU A 19 2.22 16.83 -4.59
CA GLU A 19 3.21 15.89 -4.08
C GLU A 19 2.57 14.82 -3.20
N LEU A 20 1.67 15.22 -2.29
CA LEU A 20 0.90 14.29 -1.47
C LEU A 20 0.02 13.36 -2.32
N ALA A 21 -0.68 13.89 -3.32
CA ALA A 21 -1.55 13.10 -4.19
C ALA A 21 -0.74 12.04 -4.97
N VAL A 22 0.41 12.42 -5.52
CA VAL A 22 1.32 11.49 -6.22
C VAL A 22 1.85 10.43 -5.26
N ALA A 23 2.28 10.82 -4.05
CA ALA A 23 2.77 9.88 -3.05
C ALA A 23 1.72 8.84 -2.66
N VAL A 24 0.46 9.25 -2.43
CA VAL A 24 -0.63 8.32 -2.09
C VAL A 24 -0.97 7.38 -3.26
N ILE A 25 -1.02 7.89 -4.49
CA ILE A 25 -1.30 7.07 -5.68
C ILE A 25 -0.18 6.03 -5.89
N LEU A 26 1.08 6.45 -5.78
CA LEU A 26 2.23 5.54 -5.91
C LEU A 26 2.24 4.50 -4.79
N ALA A 27 1.97 4.90 -3.55
CA ALA A 27 1.87 3.98 -2.41
C ALA A 27 0.78 2.92 -2.63
N GLY A 28 -0.40 3.34 -3.11
CA GLY A 28 -1.49 2.43 -3.44
C GLY A 28 -1.13 1.47 -4.58
N ALA A 29 -0.54 1.97 -5.66
CA ALA A 29 -0.13 1.16 -6.81
C ALA A 29 0.94 0.13 -6.43
N VAL A 30 1.97 0.54 -5.68
CA VAL A 30 3.02 -0.36 -5.19
C VAL A 30 2.43 -1.42 -4.24
N GLY A 31 1.54 -1.02 -3.33
CA GLY A 31 0.83 -1.95 -2.44
C GLY A 31 0.03 -3.01 -3.20
N ALA A 32 -0.66 -2.62 -4.28
CA ALA A 32 -1.42 -3.54 -5.13
C ALA A 32 -0.53 -4.58 -5.82
N VAL A 33 0.62 -4.16 -6.37
CA VAL A 33 1.60 -5.06 -6.99
C VAL A 33 2.15 -6.06 -5.97
N ILE A 34 2.52 -5.58 -4.77
CA ILE A 34 3.03 -6.45 -3.71
C ILE A 34 1.96 -7.45 -3.27
N THR A 35 0.72 -7.00 -3.08
CA THR A 35 -0.40 -7.86 -2.69
C THR A 35 -0.66 -8.94 -3.76
N SER A 36 -0.64 -8.56 -5.03
CA SER A 36 -0.79 -9.50 -6.15
C SER A 36 0.35 -10.52 -6.20
N PHE A 37 1.58 -10.11 -5.97
CA PHE A 37 2.73 -11.01 -5.90
C PHE A 37 2.62 -11.98 -4.70
N THR A 38 2.30 -11.47 -3.52
CA THR A 38 2.15 -12.29 -2.32
C THR A 38 1.03 -13.32 -2.49
N ASN A 39 -0.15 -12.87 -2.90
CA ASN A 39 -1.32 -13.74 -3.03
C ASN A 39 -1.19 -14.70 -4.23
N GLY A 40 -0.60 -14.24 -5.33
CA GLY A 40 -0.50 -15.02 -6.57
C GLY A 40 0.67 -16.00 -6.59
N ILE A 41 1.82 -15.62 -6.03
CA ILE A 41 3.06 -16.41 -6.13
C ILE A 41 3.46 -16.96 -4.76
N MET A 42 3.57 -16.10 -3.74
CA MET A 42 4.07 -16.56 -2.43
C MET A 42 3.12 -17.56 -1.77
N MET A 43 1.81 -17.37 -1.87
CA MET A 43 0.84 -18.34 -1.35
C MET A 43 0.94 -19.70 -2.06
N GLN A 44 1.34 -19.76 -3.33
CA GLN A 44 1.59 -21.03 -4.03
C GLN A 44 2.84 -21.73 -3.52
N VAL A 45 3.87 -20.96 -3.16
CA VAL A 45 5.07 -21.50 -2.50
C VAL A 45 4.72 -22.03 -1.11
N VAL A 46 3.88 -21.31 -0.35
CA VAL A 46 3.36 -21.78 0.95
C VAL A 46 2.54 -23.05 0.75
N ALA A 47 1.67 -23.10 -0.25
CA ALA A 47 0.88 -24.28 -0.59
C ALA A 47 1.76 -25.49 -0.90
N ALA A 48 2.85 -25.30 -1.65
CA ALA A 48 3.78 -26.37 -1.99
C ALA A 48 4.50 -26.93 -0.76
N VAL A 49 4.71 -26.13 0.29
CA VAL A 49 5.41 -26.54 1.52
C VAL A 49 4.46 -27.11 2.57
N PHE A 50 3.29 -26.48 2.76
CA PHE A 50 2.34 -26.82 3.82
C PHE A 50 1.12 -27.61 3.34
N GLY A 51 0.98 -27.84 2.03
CA GLY A 51 -0.07 -28.64 1.42
C GLY A 51 -1.42 -27.92 1.23
N GLN A 52 -1.60 -26.71 1.78
CA GLN A 52 -2.82 -25.92 1.61
C GLN A 52 -2.50 -24.47 1.20
N PRO A 53 -3.03 -23.99 0.05
CA PRO A 53 -2.86 -22.60 -0.41
C PRO A 53 -3.74 -21.61 0.33
N ASP A 54 -4.79 -22.06 1.01
CA ASP A 54 -5.79 -21.20 1.63
C ASP A 54 -6.36 -21.82 2.91
N PHE A 55 -6.33 -21.03 3.98
CA PHE A 55 -6.89 -21.38 5.28
C PHE A 55 -8.29 -20.79 5.48
N GLY A 56 -8.81 -20.00 4.53
CA GLY A 56 -10.09 -19.30 4.59
C GLY A 56 -11.31 -20.18 4.92
N ASN A 57 -11.24 -21.46 4.54
CA ASN A 57 -12.31 -22.43 4.76
C ASN A 57 -12.39 -22.95 6.20
N ILE A 58 -11.45 -22.59 7.07
CA ILE A 58 -11.53 -22.92 8.49
C ILE A 58 -12.56 -21.99 9.13
N THR A 59 -13.76 -22.52 9.34
CA THR A 59 -14.85 -21.82 10.00
C THR A 59 -15.25 -22.54 11.29
N ILE A 60 -15.69 -21.76 12.28
CA ILE A 60 -16.33 -22.29 13.48
C ILE A 60 -17.79 -21.87 13.42
N THR A 61 -18.69 -22.82 13.22
CA THR A 61 -20.13 -22.56 13.27
C THR A 61 -20.54 -22.28 14.71
N LEU A 62 -20.95 -21.05 14.99
CA LEU A 62 -21.38 -20.63 16.32
C LEU A 62 -22.84 -21.02 16.56
N ARG A 63 -23.66 -20.95 15.51
CA ARG A 63 -25.07 -21.29 15.56
C ARG A 63 -25.57 -21.64 14.16
N GLU A 64 -26.22 -22.78 14.06
CA GLU A 64 -26.83 -23.26 12.83
C GLU A 64 -28.22 -22.63 12.63
N ASN A 65 -28.60 -22.36 11.38
CA ASN A 65 -29.93 -21.83 10.99
C ASN A 65 -30.30 -20.50 11.69
N VAL A 66 -29.38 -19.54 11.73
CA VAL A 66 -29.65 -18.23 12.35
C VAL A 66 -30.56 -17.36 11.50
N ASP A 67 -30.45 -17.47 10.19
CA ASP A 67 -31.29 -16.75 9.25
C ASP A 67 -31.75 -17.67 8.13
N THR A 68 -32.99 -17.49 7.66
CA THR A 68 -33.52 -18.26 6.52
C THR A 68 -33.70 -17.30 5.38
N VAL A 69 -32.76 -17.33 4.43
CA VAL A 69 -32.84 -16.48 3.25
C VAL A 69 -33.60 -17.24 2.18
N ILE A 70 -34.79 -16.75 1.84
CA ILE A 70 -35.57 -17.27 0.72
C ILE A 70 -35.06 -16.58 -0.54
N ASP A 71 -34.49 -17.35 -1.45
CA ASP A 71 -34.07 -16.83 -2.75
C ASP A 71 -35.30 -16.40 -3.57
N PRO A 72 -35.48 -15.10 -3.87
CA PRO A 72 -36.68 -14.59 -4.52
C PRO A 72 -36.87 -15.13 -5.95
N ALA A 73 -35.84 -15.69 -6.57
CA ALA A 73 -35.91 -16.27 -7.92
C ALA A 73 -36.32 -17.75 -7.94
N THR A 74 -36.00 -18.51 -6.90
CA THR A 74 -36.16 -19.97 -6.89
C THR A 74 -37.07 -20.48 -5.78
N GLY A 75 -37.46 -19.63 -4.82
CA GLY A 75 -38.30 -19.99 -3.69
C GLY A 75 -37.63 -20.98 -2.73
N ARG A 76 -36.31 -21.20 -2.85
CA ARG A 76 -35.57 -22.13 -2.00
C ARG A 76 -35.16 -21.44 -0.71
N GLU A 77 -35.52 -22.07 0.40
CA GLU A 77 -35.05 -21.70 1.73
C GLU A 77 -33.60 -22.17 1.87
N THR A 78 -32.67 -21.21 1.98
CA THR A 78 -31.29 -21.50 2.34
C THR A 78 -31.06 -21.00 3.74
N SER A 79 -30.75 -21.92 4.66
CA SER A 79 -30.33 -21.55 6.00
C SER A 79 -28.92 -20.95 5.95
N VAL A 80 -28.79 -19.75 6.53
CA VAL A 80 -27.51 -19.07 6.71
C VAL A 80 -27.05 -19.37 8.13
N ASP A 81 -25.97 -20.13 8.23
CA ASP A 81 -25.29 -20.40 9.49
C ASP A 81 -24.48 -19.19 9.93
N SER A 82 -24.51 -18.89 11.22
CA SER A 82 -23.59 -17.92 11.80
C SER A 82 -22.24 -18.58 12.02
N VAL A 83 -21.30 -18.30 11.13
CA VAL A 83 -19.95 -18.86 11.14
C VAL A 83 -18.90 -17.80 11.48
N LEU A 84 -17.97 -18.14 12.37
CA LEU A 84 -16.76 -17.37 12.60
C LEU A 84 -15.69 -17.82 11.61
N GLN A 85 -15.32 -16.94 10.67
CA GLN A 85 -14.31 -17.20 9.64
C GLN A 85 -12.89 -17.02 10.18
N ILE A 86 -12.49 -17.84 11.15
CA ILE A 86 -11.14 -17.77 11.76
C ILE A 86 -10.04 -18.00 10.72
N GLY A 87 -10.35 -18.81 9.70
CA GLY A 87 -9.51 -19.08 8.55
C GLY A 87 -9.13 -17.85 7.73
N ALA A 88 -10.11 -16.96 7.49
CA ALA A 88 -9.87 -15.72 6.74
C ALA A 88 -8.96 -14.77 7.53
N PHE A 89 -9.09 -14.73 8.85
CA PHE A 89 -8.19 -13.96 9.72
C PHE A 89 -6.76 -14.51 9.66
N ILE A 90 -6.58 -15.83 9.79
CA ILE A 90 -5.26 -16.46 9.68
C ILE A 90 -4.64 -16.21 8.31
N ASN A 91 -5.42 -16.32 7.22
CA ASN A 91 -4.94 -16.02 5.87
C ASN A 91 -4.47 -14.57 5.76
N THR A 92 -5.24 -13.60 6.28
CA THR A 92 -4.85 -12.19 6.32
C THR A 92 -3.53 -11.97 7.07
N LEU A 93 -3.33 -12.68 8.18
CA LEU A 93 -2.11 -12.59 9.00
C LEU A 93 -0.90 -13.17 8.26
N ILE A 94 -1.07 -14.29 7.56
CA ILE A 94 -0.04 -14.88 6.69
C ILE A 94 0.32 -13.93 5.55
N VAL A 95 -0.67 -13.38 4.85
CA VAL A 95 -0.45 -12.41 3.76
C VAL A 95 0.30 -11.17 4.25
N LEU A 96 -0.02 -10.67 5.45
CA LEU A 96 0.68 -9.54 6.06
C LEU A 96 2.16 -9.88 6.31
N VAL A 97 2.45 -11.03 6.92
CA VAL A 97 3.82 -11.48 7.22
C VAL A 97 4.62 -11.71 5.94
N LEU A 98 4.03 -12.36 4.93
CA LEU A 98 4.67 -12.59 3.64
C LEU A 98 4.92 -11.28 2.88
N THR A 99 3.96 -10.37 2.90
CA THR A 99 4.10 -9.04 2.29
C THR A 99 5.22 -8.24 2.95
N ALA A 100 5.32 -8.27 4.28
CA ALA A 100 6.43 -7.66 5.01
C ALA A 100 7.77 -8.32 4.65
N LEU A 101 7.81 -9.64 4.52
CA LEU A 101 9.02 -10.38 4.10
C LEU A 101 9.46 -9.99 2.68
N VAL A 102 8.52 -9.89 1.74
CA VAL A 102 8.80 -9.48 0.35
C VAL A 102 9.32 -8.05 0.31
N LEU A 103 8.67 -7.12 1.02
CA LEU A 103 9.14 -5.74 1.16
C LEU A 103 10.56 -5.68 1.72
N PHE A 104 10.84 -6.47 2.77
CA PHE A 104 12.18 -6.56 3.36
C PHE A 104 13.22 -7.05 2.35
N VAL A 105 12.91 -8.09 1.56
CA VAL A 105 13.82 -8.60 0.52
C VAL A 105 14.06 -7.55 -0.56
N ILE A 106 13.03 -6.84 -1.01
CA ILE A 106 13.15 -5.78 -2.02
C ILE A 106 14.02 -4.63 -1.50
N ILE A 107 13.74 -4.13 -0.30
CA ILE A 107 14.52 -3.04 0.32
C ILE A 107 15.97 -3.49 0.53
N LYS A 108 16.19 -4.72 1.00
CA LYS A 108 17.53 -5.28 1.17
C LYS A 108 18.27 -5.43 -0.16
N ALA A 109 17.60 -5.87 -1.22
CA ALA A 109 18.18 -5.98 -2.55
C ALA A 109 18.55 -4.60 -3.11
N TYR A 110 17.65 -3.63 -2.95
CA TYR A 110 17.89 -2.24 -3.34
C TYR A 110 19.08 -1.64 -2.59
N ASN A 111 19.14 -1.81 -1.27
CA ASN A 111 20.25 -1.34 -0.43
C ASN A 111 21.57 -2.06 -0.74
N ARG A 112 21.53 -3.29 -1.26
CA ARG A 112 22.72 -4.04 -1.68
C ARG A 112 23.30 -3.54 -3.00
N VAL A 113 22.44 -3.05 -3.91
CA VAL A 113 22.84 -2.58 -5.23
C VAL A 113 23.19 -1.08 -5.23
N LYS A 114 22.56 -0.27 -4.39
CA LYS A 114 22.99 1.11 -4.17
C LYS A 114 24.25 1.14 -3.29
N LYS A 115 25.40 1.50 -3.87
CA LYS A 115 26.45 2.19 -3.11
C LYS A 115 25.81 3.44 -2.46
N PRO A 116 26.25 3.89 -1.27
CA PRO A 116 25.75 5.13 -0.67
C PRO A 116 25.96 6.28 -1.66
N GLN A 117 24.94 6.59 -2.44
CA GLN A 117 24.79 7.86 -3.11
C GLN A 117 23.75 8.57 -2.29
N GLU A 118 24.24 9.63 -1.63
CA GLU A 118 23.44 10.61 -0.91
C GLU A 118 22.17 10.87 -1.72
N VAL A 119 21.04 10.81 -1.02
CA VAL A 119 19.77 11.26 -1.57
C VAL A 119 20.01 12.71 -1.96
N VAL A 120 20.26 12.96 -3.25
CA VAL A 120 20.38 14.31 -3.78
C VAL A 120 19.02 14.94 -3.56
N VAL A 121 18.92 15.72 -2.49
CA VAL A 121 17.86 16.72 -2.33
C VAL A 121 17.93 17.53 -3.61
N VAL A 122 16.87 17.46 -4.41
CA VAL A 122 16.86 18.05 -5.74
C VAL A 122 16.87 19.58 -5.57
N GLY A 123 18.05 20.17 -5.63
CA GLY A 123 18.27 21.61 -5.57
C GLY A 123 19.33 22.01 -4.56
N PRO A 124 19.98 23.19 -4.73
CA PRO A 124 20.83 23.74 -3.69
C PRO A 124 19.99 23.87 -2.42
N THR A 125 20.50 23.34 -1.31
CA THR A 125 19.83 23.56 -0.03
C THR A 125 19.88 25.05 0.30
N GLU A 126 18.98 25.53 1.16
CA GLU A 126 19.04 26.94 1.62
C GLU A 126 20.42 27.27 2.20
N ALA A 127 21.08 26.30 2.83
CA ALA A 127 22.45 26.45 3.32
C ALA A 127 23.47 26.69 2.19
N ASP A 128 23.31 26.01 1.05
CA ASP A 128 24.18 26.20 -0.12
C ASP A 128 23.96 27.58 -0.76
N LEU A 129 22.71 28.02 -0.88
CA LEU A 129 22.38 29.36 -1.40
C LEU A 129 22.90 30.47 -0.49
N LEU A 130 22.80 30.30 0.83
CA LEU A 130 23.33 31.27 1.79
C LEU A 130 24.86 31.31 1.79
N ALA A 131 25.53 30.18 1.58
CA ALA A 131 26.98 30.14 1.41
C ALA A 131 27.41 30.87 0.13
N GLU A 132 26.70 30.66 -0.98
CA GLU A 132 26.95 31.36 -2.24
C GLU A 132 26.72 32.88 -2.10
N ILE A 133 25.63 33.30 -1.45
CA ILE A 133 25.36 34.72 -1.16
C ILE A 133 26.45 35.33 -0.28
N ARG A 134 26.93 34.63 0.75
CA ARG A 134 28.03 35.10 1.61
C ARG A 134 29.28 35.35 0.80
N ASP A 135 29.65 34.41 -0.07
CA ASP A 135 30.88 34.49 -0.85
C ASP A 135 30.79 35.59 -1.93
N LEU A 136 29.60 35.78 -2.53
CA LEU A 136 29.32 36.89 -3.45
C LEU A 136 29.34 38.27 -2.74
N LEU A 137 28.88 38.36 -1.50
CA LEU A 137 28.95 39.60 -0.70
C LEU A 137 30.38 39.91 -0.25
N ALA A 138 31.16 38.89 0.10
CA ALA A 138 32.57 39.04 0.42
C ALA A 138 33.37 39.54 -0.80
N GLY A 139 33.03 39.06 -2.01
CA GLY A 139 33.65 39.52 -3.26
C GLY A 139 33.24 40.92 -3.72
N ARG A 140 32.17 41.52 -3.16
CA ARG A 140 31.64 42.83 -3.55
C ARG A 140 32.09 43.99 -2.66
N GLN A 141 32.94 43.74 -1.66
CA GLN A 141 33.58 44.80 -0.87
C GLN A 141 34.84 45.34 -1.59
N LEU A 142 34.62 46.07 -2.68
CA LEU A 142 35.52 47.08 -3.27
C LEU A 142 34.64 48.21 -3.83
#